data_AF-A0A840RHV8-F1
#
_entry.id   AF-A0A840RHV8-F1
#
_cell.length_a   1.000
_cell.length_b   1.000
_cell.length_c   1.000
_cell.angle_alpha   90.00
_cell.angle_beta   90.00
_cell.angle_gamma   90.00
#
_symmetry.space_group_name_H-M   'P 1'
#
loop_
_entity.id
_entity.type
_entity.pdbx_description
1 polymer ?
#
loop_
_entity_poly.entity_id
_entity_poly.type
_entity_poly.pdbx_seq_one_letter_code
_entity_poly.pdbx_strand_id
1 'polypeptide(L)'
;MIDPLRPTAPDDETQLSEGEAQAAINHLESVSGVVLSPAQLTDLLADWTHVRENIIDWGIDDPAAAEDLNNTLASELLDEPWQEGDDDFLARLKAAAGQRGYIVR
;
A
#
# COMPACT_ATOMS: atom_id res chain seq x y z
N MET A 1 -28.97 -16.47 35.37
CA MET A 1 -28.52 -17.11 34.13
C MET A 1 -27.63 -16.08 33.45
N ILE A 2 -26.32 -16.28 33.51
CA ILE A 2 -25.36 -15.36 32.89
C ILE A 2 -25.17 -15.85 31.46
N ASP A 3 -25.56 -15.03 30.49
CA ASP A 3 -25.18 -15.22 29.10
C ASP A 3 -23.64 -15.13 29.01
N PRO A 4 -22.94 -16.19 28.56
CA PRO A 4 -21.50 -16.10 28.40
C PRO A 4 -21.20 -15.16 27.24
N LEU A 5 -20.49 -14.08 27.57
CA LEU A 5 -19.81 -13.19 26.63
C LEU A 5 -19.14 -14.05 25.54
N ARG A 6 -19.68 -13.99 24.32
CA ARG A 6 -18.96 -14.42 23.13
C ARG A 6 -17.81 -13.40 22.97
N PRO A 7 -16.53 -13.79 23.03
CA PRO A 7 -15.50 -12.93 22.50
C PRO A 7 -15.68 -12.96 20.98
N THR A 8 -16.39 -11.99 20.43
CA THR A 8 -16.13 -11.60 19.05
C THR A 8 -14.72 -11.03 19.09
N ALA A 9 -13.74 -11.77 18.59
CA ALA A 9 -12.50 -11.16 18.14
C ALA A 9 -12.89 -9.92 17.31
N PRO A 10 -12.24 -8.76 17.45
CA PRO A 10 -12.40 -7.74 16.44
C PRO A 10 -11.98 -8.43 15.14
N ASP A 11 -12.92 -8.65 14.25
CA ASP A 11 -12.64 -9.22 12.95
C ASP A 11 -11.55 -8.37 12.29
N ASP A 12 -10.67 -9.04 11.56
CA ASP A 12 -9.66 -8.50 10.64
C ASP A 12 -10.29 -7.64 9.51
N GLU A 13 -11.35 -6.85 9.79
CA GLU A 13 -12.07 -5.99 8.83
C GLU A 13 -11.21 -4.81 8.34
N THR A 14 -9.99 -4.67 8.86
CA THR A 14 -9.01 -3.67 8.44
C THR A 14 -7.76 -4.30 7.84
N GLN A 15 -7.77 -5.58 7.44
CA GLN A 15 -6.70 -6.18 6.65
C GLN A 15 -7.12 -6.30 5.19
N LEU A 16 -6.20 -6.02 4.27
CA LEU A 16 -6.42 -6.33 2.87
C LEU A 16 -6.52 -7.84 2.70
N SER A 17 -7.51 -8.30 1.94
CA SER A 17 -7.54 -9.66 1.43
C SER A 17 -6.32 -9.93 0.54
N GLU A 18 -5.99 -11.20 0.33
CA GLU A 18 -4.88 -11.60 -0.56
C GLU A 18 -5.04 -11.02 -1.97
N GLY A 19 -6.28 -10.95 -2.48
CA GLY A 19 -6.57 -10.37 -3.79
C GLY A 19 -6.33 -8.86 -3.85
N GLU A 20 -6.78 -8.11 -2.84
CA GLU A 20 -6.57 -6.66 -2.75
C GLU A 20 -5.09 -6.33 -2.57
N ALA A 21 -4.38 -7.07 -1.71
CA ALA A 21 -2.95 -6.91 -1.50
C ALA A 21 -2.17 -7.17 -2.80
N GLN A 22 -2.50 -8.25 -3.52
CA GLN A 22 -1.85 -8.55 -4.79
C GLN A 22 -2.16 -7.49 -5.87
N ALA A 23 -3.39 -6.97 -5.91
CA ALA A 23 -3.76 -5.91 -6.84
C ALA A 23 -3.01 -4.60 -6.54
N ALA A 24 -2.88 -4.22 -5.27
CA ALA A 24 -2.10 -3.06 -4.84
C ALA A 24 -0.61 -3.20 -5.17
N ILE A 25 -0.01 -4.37 -4.94
CA ILE A 25 1.38 -4.66 -5.33
C ILE A 25 1.56 -4.53 -6.84
N ASN A 26 0.67 -5.13 -7.63
CA ASN A 26 0.73 -5.07 -9.09
C ASN A 26 0.58 -3.64 -9.61
N HIS A 27 -0.28 -2.83 -8.98
CA HIS A 27 -0.42 -1.41 -9.29
C HIS A 27 0.90 -0.68 -9.08
N LEU A 28 1.50 -0.79 -7.88
CA LEU A 28 2.78 -0.14 -7.55
C LEU A 28 3.91 -0.61 -8.48
N GLU A 29 4.02 -1.91 -8.77
CA GLU A 29 5.00 -2.41 -9.73
C GLU A 29 4.80 -1.78 -11.11
N SER A 30 3.55 -1.69 -11.58
CA SER A 30 3.24 -1.16 -12.91
C SER A 30 3.56 0.34 -13.04
N VAL A 31 3.28 1.15 -12.01
CA VAL A 31 3.44 2.61 -12.10
C VAL A 31 4.82 3.11 -11.64
N SER A 32 5.48 2.37 -10.75
CA SER A 32 6.74 2.79 -10.14
C SER A 32 7.93 1.90 -10.52
N GLY A 33 7.70 0.67 -10.98
CA GLY A 33 8.72 -0.36 -11.13
C GLY A 33 9.26 -0.90 -9.80
N VAL A 34 8.69 -0.52 -8.65
CA VAL A 34 9.03 -1.05 -7.33
C VAL A 34 8.12 -2.23 -7.02
N VAL A 35 8.72 -3.37 -6.66
CA VAL A 35 8.01 -4.60 -6.31
C VAL A 35 8.06 -4.80 -4.81
N LEU A 36 6.88 -4.85 -4.20
CA LEU A 36 6.68 -5.12 -2.78
C LEU A 36 6.27 -6.58 -2.58
N SER A 37 6.74 -7.18 -1.49
CA SER A 37 6.13 -8.40 -0.94
C SER A 37 4.85 -8.05 -0.16
N PRO A 38 3.95 -9.01 0.09
CA PRO A 38 2.77 -8.79 0.92
C PRO A 38 3.11 -8.23 2.32
N ALA A 39 4.18 -8.72 2.94
CA ALA A 39 4.65 -8.21 4.24
C ALA A 39 5.09 -6.74 4.14
N GLN A 40 5.83 -6.38 3.08
CA GLN A 40 6.25 -5.00 2.85
C GLN A 40 5.07 -4.06 2.55
N LEU A 41 4.04 -4.53 1.85
CA LEU A 41 2.81 -3.75 1.66
C LEU A 41 2.10 -3.53 3.01
N THR A 42 1.99 -4.58 3.83
CA THR A 42 1.40 -4.45 5.18
C THR A 42 2.17 -3.47 6.04
N ASP A 43 3.51 -3.55 6.03
CA ASP A 43 4.37 -2.63 6.77
C ASP A 43 4.24 -1.19 6.25
N LEU A 44 4.22 -1.00 4.92
CA LEU A 44 4.00 0.31 4.28
C LEU A 44 2.67 0.92 4.73
N LEU A 45 1.60 0.13 4.82
CA LEU A 45 0.26 0.60 5.17
C LEU A 45 -0.01 0.59 6.68
N ALA A 46 0.96 0.25 7.52
CA ALA A 46 0.80 0.15 8.97
C ALA A 46 0.39 1.51 9.59
N ASP A 47 1.03 2.59 9.14
CA ASP A 47 0.75 3.96 9.59
C ASP A 47 -0.28 4.70 8.72
N TRP A 48 -0.74 4.06 7.63
CA TRP A 48 -1.60 4.65 6.60
C TRP A 48 -2.96 3.94 6.53
N THR A 49 -3.63 3.81 7.67
CA THR A 49 -4.90 3.07 7.78
C THR A 49 -5.97 3.52 6.78
N HIS A 50 -6.08 4.83 6.53
CA HIS A 50 -7.05 5.39 5.58
C HIS A 50 -6.84 4.89 4.14
N VAL A 51 -5.59 4.70 3.71
CA VAL A 51 -5.27 4.18 2.37
C VAL A 51 -5.74 2.74 2.23
N ARG A 52 -5.55 1.97 3.31
CA ARG A 52 -6.03 0.60 3.39
C ARG A 52 -7.56 0.52 3.34
N GLU A 53 -8.24 1.37 4.10
CA GLU A 53 -9.70 1.49 4.08
C GLU A 53 -10.21 1.88 2.68
N ASN A 54 -9.56 2.83 2.01
CA ASN A 54 -9.94 3.22 0.64
C ASN A 54 -9.78 2.07 -0.36
N ILE A 55 -8.72 1.25 -0.23
CA ILE A 55 -8.55 0.05 -1.07
C ILE A 55 -9.64 -1.00 -0.78
N ILE A 56 -10.04 -1.19 0.48
CA ILE A 56 -11.11 -2.13 0.86
C ILE A 56 -12.47 -1.65 0.34
N ASP A 57 -12.77 -0.36 0.54
CA ASP A 57 -14.08 0.21 0.25
C ASP A 57 -14.31 0.44 -1.25
N TRP A 58 -13.28 0.88 -1.97
CA TRP A 58 -13.40 1.31 -3.37
C TRP A 58 -12.60 0.46 -4.36
N GLY A 59 -11.65 -0.34 -3.88
CA GLY A 59 -10.74 -1.12 -4.72
C GLY A 59 -9.62 -0.26 -5.32
N ILE A 60 -8.50 -0.91 -5.68
CA ILE A 60 -7.34 -0.21 -6.25
C ILE A 60 -7.59 0.37 -7.66
N ASP A 61 -8.65 -0.08 -8.34
CA ASP A 61 -9.06 0.48 -9.64
C ASP A 61 -9.73 1.87 -9.47
N ASP A 62 -10.11 2.25 -8.25
CA ASP A 62 -10.57 3.61 -7.95
C ASP A 62 -9.38 4.60 -7.98
N PRO A 63 -9.50 5.72 -8.72
CA PRO A 63 -8.41 6.68 -8.86
C PRO A 63 -7.94 7.30 -7.53
N ALA A 64 -8.84 7.51 -6.56
CA ALA A 64 -8.47 8.09 -5.28
C ALA A 64 -7.69 7.08 -4.42
N ALA A 65 -8.13 5.81 -4.39
CA ALA A 65 -7.40 4.75 -3.70
C ALA A 65 -6.00 4.52 -4.31
N ALA A 66 -5.89 4.55 -5.64
CA ALA A 66 -4.62 4.46 -6.35
C ALA A 66 -3.70 5.65 -6.06
N GLU A 67 -4.23 6.87 -6.10
CA GLU A 67 -3.49 8.09 -5.79
C GLU A 67 -2.95 8.09 -4.35
N ASP A 68 -3.78 7.69 -3.38
CA ASP A 68 -3.38 7.56 -1.98
C ASP A 68 -2.27 6.53 -1.78
N LEU A 69 -2.37 5.37 -2.44
CA LEU A 69 -1.33 4.33 -2.38
C LEU A 69 0.00 4.83 -2.97
N ASN A 70 -0.06 5.52 -4.12
CA ASN A 70 1.12 6.06 -4.79
C ASN A 70 1.80 7.15 -3.94
N ASN A 71 1.01 8.05 -3.35
CA ASN A 71 1.52 9.07 -2.44
C ASN A 71 2.10 8.47 -1.16
N THR A 72 1.52 7.39 -0.66
CA THR A 72 2.06 6.66 0.51
C THR A 72 3.44 6.10 0.21
N LEU A 73 3.63 5.44 -0.93
CA LEU A 73 4.94 4.92 -1.35
C LEU A 73 5.96 6.05 -1.52
N ALA A 74 5.58 7.16 -2.15
CA ALA A 74 6.43 8.33 -2.35
C ALA A 74 6.86 8.97 -1.04
N SER A 75 5.89 9.20 -0.15
CA SER A 75 6.12 9.80 1.17
C SER A 75 7.03 8.92 2.01
N GLU A 76 6.76 7.61 2.02
CA GLU A 76 7.57 6.66 2.77
C GLU A 76 9.02 6.65 2.26
N LEU A 77 9.24 6.54 0.95
CA LEU A 77 10.58 6.36 0.39
C LEU A 77 11.40 7.65 0.24
N LEU A 78 10.75 8.77 -0.07
CA LEU A 78 11.40 10.02 -0.46
C LEU A 78 11.02 11.23 0.40
N ASP A 79 10.02 11.12 1.28
CA ASP A 79 9.45 12.26 2.01
C ASP A 79 8.92 13.37 1.08
N GLU A 80 8.39 12.96 -0.08
CA GLU A 80 7.88 13.83 -1.15
C GLU A 80 6.55 13.26 -1.70
N PRO A 81 5.64 14.10 -2.23
CA PRO A 81 4.42 13.63 -2.89
C PRO A 81 4.72 12.90 -4.21
N TRP A 82 3.76 12.10 -4.68
CA TRP A 82 3.86 11.42 -5.97
C TRP A 82 3.92 12.43 -7.14
N GLN A 83 4.85 12.23 -8.08
CA GLN A 83 5.03 13.08 -9.26
C GLN A 83 4.79 12.26 -10.53
N GLU A 84 3.52 12.17 -10.95
CA GLU A 84 3.13 11.39 -12.12
C GLU A 84 3.82 11.90 -13.40
N GLY A 85 4.44 10.97 -14.15
CA GLY A 85 5.10 11.27 -15.41
C GLY A 85 6.49 11.90 -15.29
N ASP A 86 7.06 11.99 -14.09
CA ASP A 86 8.44 12.46 -13.88
C ASP A 86 9.42 11.28 -13.78
N ASP A 87 10.22 11.08 -14.84
CA ASP A 87 11.22 10.02 -14.93
C ASP A 87 12.36 10.18 -13.89
N ASP A 88 12.74 11.41 -13.56
CA ASP A 88 13.78 11.68 -12.56
C ASP A 88 13.26 11.35 -11.15
N PHE A 89 12.00 11.67 -10.86
CA PHE A 89 11.32 11.22 -9.65
C PHE A 89 11.30 9.70 -9.55
N LEU A 90 10.88 8.98 -10.60
CA LEU A 90 10.84 7.52 -10.61
C LEU A 90 12.23 6.90 -10.42
N ALA A 91 13.28 7.47 -11.02
CA ALA A 91 14.65 7.02 -10.81
C ALA A 91 15.10 7.18 -9.35
N ARG A 92 14.79 8.32 -8.71
CA ARG A 92 15.06 8.55 -7.28
C ARG A 92 14.27 7.58 -6.40
N LEU A 93 12.99 7.37 -6.69
CA LEU A 93 12.13 6.46 -5.97
C LEU A 93 12.68 5.02 -6.01
N LYS A 94 13.05 4.54 -7.19
CA LYS A 94 13.70 3.22 -7.36
C LYS A 94 15.02 3.13 -6.61
N ALA A 95 15.84 4.18 -6.62
CA ALA A 95 17.09 4.19 -5.87
C ALA A 95 16.85 4.10 -4.35
N ALA A 96 15.89 4.84 -3.82
CA ALA A 96 15.50 4.79 -2.41
C ALA A 96 14.89 3.42 -2.04
N ALA A 97 14.03 2.88 -2.90
CA ALA A 97 13.47 1.54 -2.75
C ALA A 97 14.57 0.47 -2.69
N GLY A 98 15.54 0.51 -3.60
CA GLY A 98 16.67 -0.42 -3.59
C GLY A 98 17.50 -0.34 -2.30
N GLN A 99 17.68 0.85 -1.71
CA GLN A 99 18.39 1.01 -0.44
C GLN A 99 17.63 0.42 0.76
N ARG A 100 16.29 0.38 0.71
CA ARG A 100 15.44 -0.23 1.73
C ARG A 100 15.17 -1.72 1.51
N GLY A 101 15.76 -2.32 0.48
CA GLY A 101 15.66 -3.76 0.20
C GLY A 101 14.42 -4.17 -0.61
N TYR A 102 13.74 -3.22 -1.24
CA TYR A 102 12.72 -3.53 -2.24
C TYR A 102 13.36 -4.00 -3.55
N ILE A 103 12.63 -4.81 -4.32
CA ILE A 103 13.06 -5.18 -5.67
C ILE A 103 12.63 -4.06 -6.62
N VAL A 104 13.49 -3.70 -7.57
CA VAL A 104 13.20 -2.68 -8.59
C VAL A 104 13.40 -3.23 -10.00
N ARG A 105 12.57 -2.80 -10.95
CA ARG A 105 12.57 -3.22 -12.36
C ARG A 105 12.61 -2.03 -13.32
#